data_AF-A0A804MH25-F1
#
_entry.id   AF-A0A804MH25-F1
#
_cell.length_a   1.000
_cell.length_b   1.000
_cell.length_c   1.000
_cell.angle_alpha   90.00
_cell.angle_beta   90.00
_cell.angle_gamma   90.00
#
_symmetry.space_group_name_H-M   'P 1'
#
loop_
_entity.id
_entity.type
_entity.pdbx_description
1 polymer ?
#
loop_
_entity_poly.entity_id
_entity_poly.type
_entity_poly.pdbx_seq_one_letter_code
_entity_poly.pdbx_strand_id
1 'polypeptide(L)'
;MTILNTFISFIKVSMPRSDVIILTDPGSKFSVNQGSATLLPIEGNYSRGNLMLQRIKTYIAFLEQKLVEFDRTERLNHFVLTDSDIAVVDDLGHIFEKNPHFHLAVTFRNNKGQPLNSGFVAVRGTRDGITK
;
A
#
# COMPACT_ATOMS: atom_id res chain seq x y z
N MET A 1 11.30 -15.89 -2.21
CA MET A 1 10.11 -15.92 -3.09
C MET A 1 8.91 -16.66 -2.52
N THR A 2 9.05 -17.86 -1.94
CA THR A 2 7.91 -18.63 -1.40
C THR A 2 7.05 -17.85 -0.40
N ILE A 3 7.69 -17.14 0.54
CA ILE A 3 6.97 -16.35 1.55
C ILE A 3 6.19 -15.20 0.91
N LEU A 4 6.82 -14.44 0.01
CA LEU A 4 6.14 -13.32 -0.68
C LEU A 4 4.94 -13.81 -1.50
N ASN A 5 5.09 -14.91 -2.24
CA ASN A 5 3.98 -15.52 -2.97
C ASN A 5 2.85 -15.95 -2.03
N THR A 6 3.19 -16.48 -0.86
CA THR A 6 2.21 -16.84 0.17
C THR A 6 1.44 -15.63 0.68
N PHE A 7 2.12 -14.50 0.94
CA PHE A 7 1.47 -13.24 1.31
C PHE A 7 0.51 -12.73 0.23
N ILE A 8 0.95 -12.74 -1.03
CA ILE A 8 0.10 -12.35 -2.16
C ILE A 8 -1.14 -13.25 -2.22
N SER A 9 -0.98 -14.56 -2.05
CA SER A 9 -2.09 -15.52 -2.02
C SER A 9 -3.07 -15.24 -0.89
N PHE A 10 -2.61 -14.93 0.33
CA PHE A 10 -3.52 -14.58 1.43
C PHE A 10 -4.35 -13.33 1.13
N ILE A 11 -3.73 -12.29 0.58
CA ILE A 11 -4.46 -11.08 0.18
C ILE A 11 -5.50 -11.40 -0.88
N LYS A 12 -5.15 -12.21 -1.90
CA LYS A 12 -6.08 -12.59 -2.96
C LYS A 12 -7.23 -13.48 -2.48
N VAL A 13 -7.04 -14.28 -1.42
CA VAL A 13 -8.12 -15.06 -0.80
C VAL A 13 -9.08 -14.12 -0.05
N SER A 14 -8.55 -13.22 0.77
CA SER A 14 -9.37 -12.32 1.60
C SER A 14 -10.00 -11.17 0.80
N MET A 15 -9.33 -10.70 -0.25
CA MET A 15 -9.72 -9.55 -1.07
C MET A 15 -9.60 -9.90 -2.58
N PRO A 16 -10.42 -10.84 -3.10
CA PRO A 16 -10.25 -11.39 -4.46
C PRO A 16 -10.42 -10.37 -5.59
N ARG A 17 -11.14 -9.26 -5.32
CA ARG A 17 -11.35 -8.17 -6.28
C ARG A 17 -10.26 -7.10 -6.25
N SER A 18 -9.30 -7.20 -5.33
CA SER A 18 -8.24 -6.20 -5.18
C SER A 18 -7.05 -6.52 -6.09
N ASP A 19 -6.36 -5.48 -6.54
CA ASP A 19 -5.06 -5.60 -7.19
C ASP A 19 -3.95 -5.55 -6.14
N VAL A 20 -2.98 -6.46 -6.25
CA VAL A 20 -1.82 -6.49 -5.35
C VAL A 20 -0.66 -5.84 -6.08
N ILE A 21 -0.12 -4.76 -5.49
CA ILE A 21 1.02 -4.02 -6.02
C ILE A 21 2.16 -4.10 -4.99
N ILE A 22 3.35 -4.47 -5.47
CA ILE A 22 4.55 -4.56 -4.65
C ILE A 22 5.43 -3.38 -4.99
N LEU A 23 5.54 -2.45 -4.05
CA LEU A 23 6.46 -1.32 -4.12
C LEU A 23 7.85 -1.79 -3.71
N THR A 24 8.85 -1.64 -4.59
CA THR A 24 10.18 -2.22 -4.37
C THR A 24 11.32 -1.26 -4.75
N ASP A 25 12.51 -1.51 -4.19
CA ASP A 25 13.76 -0.95 -4.69
C ASP A 25 14.02 -1.41 -6.14
N PRO A 26 14.30 -0.49 -7.09
CA PRO A 26 14.72 -0.82 -8.45
C PRO A 26 15.93 -1.75 -8.55
N GLY A 27 16.82 -1.73 -7.56
CA GLY A 27 17.97 -2.64 -7.47
C GLY A 27 17.61 -4.06 -7.04
N SER A 28 16.38 -4.30 -6.58
CA SER A 28 15.95 -5.63 -6.12
C SER A 28 15.74 -6.59 -7.29
N LYS A 29 16.41 -7.74 -7.22
CA LYS A 29 16.32 -8.79 -8.25
C LYS A 29 15.39 -9.92 -7.80
N PHE A 30 14.10 -9.76 -8.06
CA PHE A 30 13.13 -10.85 -7.88
C PHE A 30 11.99 -10.75 -8.89
N SER A 31 11.32 -11.87 -9.11
CA SER A 31 10.13 -11.97 -9.95
C SER A 31 8.94 -12.44 -9.12
N VAL A 32 7.76 -11.96 -9.46
CA VAL A 32 6.49 -12.51 -8.98
C VAL A 32 5.78 -13.21 -10.14
N ASN A 33 4.95 -14.20 -9.81
CA ASN A 33 4.17 -14.89 -10.83
C ASN A 33 3.24 -13.89 -11.53
N GLN A 34 3.35 -13.79 -12.86
CA GLN A 34 2.50 -12.90 -13.64
C GLN A 34 1.02 -13.19 -13.36
N GLY A 35 0.24 -12.13 -13.07
CA GLY A 35 -1.18 -12.21 -12.71
C GLY A 35 -1.47 -12.24 -11.21
N SER A 36 -0.50 -12.57 -10.36
CA SER A 36 -0.69 -12.58 -8.90
C SER A 36 -0.53 -11.19 -8.27
N ALA A 37 0.48 -10.44 -8.73
CA ALA A 37 0.78 -9.09 -8.29
C ALA A 37 1.54 -8.32 -9.38
N THR A 38 1.49 -6.99 -9.32
CA THR A 38 2.29 -6.09 -10.15
C THR A 38 3.48 -5.59 -9.35
N LEU A 39 4.68 -5.66 -9.94
CA LEU A 39 5.88 -5.05 -9.38
C LEU A 39 5.97 -3.60 -9.82
N LEU A 40 6.15 -2.70 -8.86
CA LEU A 40 6.35 -1.28 -9.11
C LEU A 40 7.63 -0.80 -8.41
N PRO A 41 8.75 -0.71 -9.14
CA PRO A 41 9.96 -0.11 -8.62
C PRO A 41 9.76 1.37 -8.31
N ILE A 42 10.19 1.82 -7.13
CA ILE A 42 10.12 3.22 -6.71
C ILE A 42 11.52 3.67 -6.30
N GLU A 43 12.01 4.72 -6.95
CA GLU A 43 13.32 5.31 -6.65
C GLU A 43 13.41 5.77 -5.20
N GLY A 44 14.59 5.59 -4.59
CA GLY A 44 14.78 5.97 -3.20
C GLY A 44 16.04 5.42 -2.53
N ASN A 45 16.18 5.73 -1.25
CA ASN A 45 17.30 5.28 -0.43
C ASN A 45 16.87 4.15 0.51
N TYR A 46 17.13 2.91 0.08
CA TYR A 46 16.79 1.69 0.82
C TYR A 46 17.90 1.21 1.78
N SER A 47 18.86 2.09 2.12
CA SER A 47 19.83 1.77 3.18
C SER A 47 19.14 1.51 4.52
N ARG A 48 19.71 0.62 5.33
CA ARG A 48 19.10 0.11 6.58
C ARG A 48 18.59 1.22 7.52
N GLY A 49 19.33 2.33 7.65
CA GLY A 49 18.94 3.45 8.51
C GLY A 49 17.79 4.30 7.97
N ASN A 50 17.47 4.19 6.68
CA ASN A 50 16.45 5.00 6.02
C ASN A 50 15.15 4.26 5.73
N LEU A 51 15.07 2.94 5.93
CA LEU A 51 13.94 2.11 5.50
C LEU A 51 12.57 2.61 5.99
N MET A 52 12.46 3.08 7.24
CA MET A 52 11.18 3.60 7.76
C MET A 52 10.74 4.88 7.02
N LEU A 53 11.66 5.83 6.85
CA LEU A 53 11.38 7.08 6.14
C LEU A 53 11.14 6.81 4.66
N GLN A 54 11.94 5.92 4.07
CA GLN A 54 11.83 5.52 2.68
C GLN A 54 10.48 4.84 2.42
N ARG A 55 9.95 4.04 3.34
CA ARG A 55 8.60 3.47 3.21
C ARG A 55 7.54 4.55 2.98
N ILE A 56 7.54 5.60 3.82
CA ILE A 56 6.58 6.71 3.70
C ILE A 56 6.78 7.46 2.39
N LYS A 57 8.03 7.74 2.00
CA LYS A 57 8.35 8.36 0.70
C LYS A 57 7.86 7.52 -0.48
N THR A 58 8.04 6.20 -0.39
CA THR A 58 7.60 5.25 -1.41
C THR A 58 6.07 5.24 -1.54
N TYR A 59 5.34 5.31 -0.42
CA TYR A 59 3.89 5.46 -0.42
C TYR A 59 3.43 6.77 -1.06
N ILE A 60 4.07 7.89 -0.73
CA ILE A 60 3.77 9.19 -1.33
C ILE A 60 4.01 9.17 -2.84
N ALA A 61 5.19 8.72 -3.28
CA ALA A 61 5.52 8.65 -4.70
C ALA A 61 4.55 7.75 -5.49
N PHE A 62 4.13 6.63 -4.90
CA PHE A 62 3.10 5.77 -5.48
C PHE A 62 1.76 6.49 -5.63
N LEU A 63 1.30 7.17 -4.57
CA LEU A 63 0.04 7.92 -4.58
C LEU A 63 0.06 9.08 -5.59
N GLU A 64 1.19 9.79 -5.72
CA GLU A 64 1.39 10.83 -6.74
C GLU A 64 1.28 10.26 -8.15
N GLN A 65 1.86 9.09 -8.42
CA GLN A 65 1.69 8.41 -9.71
C GLN A 65 0.21 8.04 -9.97
N LYS A 66 -0.48 7.53 -8.94
CA LYS A 66 -1.91 7.19 -9.04
C LYS A 66 -2.81 8.40 -9.21
N LEU A 67 -2.43 9.56 -8.67
CA LEU A 67 -3.14 10.82 -8.91
C LEU A 67 -3.13 11.20 -10.40
N VAL A 68 -1.98 11.05 -11.07
CA VAL A 68 -1.84 11.33 -12.51
C VAL A 68 -2.69 10.36 -13.35
N GLU A 69 -2.80 9.09 -12.94
CA GLU A 69 -3.67 8.10 -13.60
C GLU A 69 -5.16 8.37 -13.33
N PHE A 70 -5.50 8.80 -12.12
CA PHE A 70 -6.87 9.15 -11.72
C PHE A 70 -7.42 10.27 -12.59
N ASP A 71 -6.63 11.32 -12.81
CA ASP A 71 -6.99 12.46 -13.66
C ASP A 71 -7.25 12.08 -15.14
N ARG A 72 -6.88 10.85 -15.54
CA ARG A 72 -7.14 10.31 -16.88
C ARG A 72 -8.33 9.34 -16.96
N THR A 73 -8.69 8.70 -15.85
CA THR A 73 -9.60 7.53 -15.87
C THR A 73 -10.83 7.68 -14.98
N GLU A 74 -10.84 8.64 -14.06
CA GLU A 74 -11.88 8.85 -13.02
C GLU A 74 -12.23 7.57 -12.22
N ARG A 75 -11.36 6.56 -12.19
CA ARG A 75 -11.60 5.32 -11.43
C ARG A 75 -11.31 5.52 -9.94
N LEU A 76 -12.35 5.35 -9.13
CA LEU A 76 -12.29 5.36 -7.66
C LEU A 76 -11.68 4.06 -7.13
N ASN A 77 -10.34 3.99 -7.06
CA ASN A 77 -9.64 2.89 -6.39
C ASN A 77 -9.20 3.33 -5.00
N HIS A 78 -9.67 2.64 -3.97
CA HIS A 78 -9.15 2.80 -2.61
C HIS A 78 -7.81 2.07 -2.47
N PHE A 79 -6.92 2.60 -1.63
CA PHE A 79 -5.59 2.01 -1.43
C PHE A 79 -5.43 1.55 0.01
N VAL A 80 -4.93 0.33 0.18
CA VAL A 80 -4.42 -0.17 1.46
C VAL A 80 -2.93 -0.42 1.27
N LEU A 81 -2.12 0.36 1.96
CA LEU A 81 -0.67 0.27 1.96
C LEU A 81 -0.27 -0.41 3.26
N THR A 82 0.49 -1.49 3.15
CA THR A 82 0.83 -2.33 4.30
C THR A 82 2.27 -2.82 4.21
N ASP A 83 2.81 -3.17 5.36
CA ASP A 83 4.05 -3.95 5.44
C ASP A 83 3.83 -5.36 4.89
N SER A 84 4.91 -5.97 4.41
CA SER A 84 4.90 -7.33 3.86
C SER A 84 4.90 -8.43 4.94
N ASP A 85 4.88 -8.06 6.22
CA ASP A 85 4.79 -8.96 7.37
C ASP A 85 3.38 -9.00 8.01
N ILE A 86 2.39 -8.33 7.42
CA ILE A 86 0.99 -8.33 7.85
C ILE A 86 0.16 -9.30 7.00
N ALA A 87 -0.62 -10.17 7.65
CA ALA A 87 -1.58 -11.02 6.98
C ALA A 87 -2.97 -10.36 6.96
N VAL A 88 -3.55 -10.22 5.77
CA VAL A 88 -4.94 -9.79 5.60
C VAL A 88 -5.84 -11.02 5.68
N VAL A 89 -6.64 -11.11 6.73
CA VAL A 89 -7.48 -12.30 7.03
C VAL A 89 -8.97 -12.11 6.71
N ASP A 90 -9.38 -10.91 6.30
CA ASP A 90 -10.75 -10.57 5.92
C ASP A 90 -10.76 -9.42 4.90
N ASP A 91 -11.89 -9.18 4.23
CA ASP A 91 -12.02 -8.11 3.23
C ASP A 91 -11.96 -6.73 3.89
N LEU A 92 -10.86 -6.00 3.68
CA LEU A 92 -10.67 -4.65 4.24
C LEU A 92 -11.49 -3.56 3.54
N GLY A 93 -12.17 -3.87 2.43
CA GLY A 93 -13.02 -2.94 1.69
C GLY A 93 -14.11 -2.32 2.55
N HIS A 94 -14.61 -3.05 3.55
CA HIS A 94 -15.63 -2.56 4.48
C HIS A 94 -15.22 -1.30 5.26
N ILE A 95 -13.93 -1.01 5.40
CA ILE A 95 -13.44 0.20 6.08
C ILE A 95 -13.91 1.45 5.31
N PHE A 96 -13.85 1.40 3.98
CA PHE A 96 -14.26 2.50 3.10
C PHE A 96 -15.79 2.63 3.01
N GLU A 97 -16.51 1.50 3.12
CA GLU A 97 -17.98 1.50 3.15
C GLU A 97 -18.53 2.04 4.48
N LYS A 98 -17.95 1.61 5.62
CA LYS A 98 -18.39 2.05 6.95
C LYS A 98 -18.01 3.50 7.26
N ASN A 99 -16.94 4.01 6.65
CA ASN A 99 -16.43 5.35 6.90
C ASN A 99 -16.20 6.09 5.56
N PRO A 100 -17.25 6.46 4.81
CA PRO A 100 -17.08 6.97 3.44
C PRO A 100 -16.37 8.35 3.37
N HIS A 101 -16.28 9.07 4.49
CA HIS A 101 -15.83 10.45 4.50
C HIS A 101 -14.37 10.68 4.94
N PHE A 102 -13.66 9.64 5.39
CA PHE A 102 -12.22 9.82 5.70
C PHE A 102 -11.40 9.94 4.42
N HIS A 103 -10.27 10.65 4.51
CA HIS A 103 -9.29 10.76 3.44
C HIS A 103 -8.14 9.77 3.64
N LEU A 104 -7.61 9.76 4.87
CA LEU A 104 -6.48 8.95 5.31
C LEU A 104 -6.84 8.28 6.65
N ALA A 105 -6.52 7.01 6.78
CA ALA A 105 -6.54 6.28 8.05
C ALA A 105 -5.18 5.63 8.28
N VAL A 106 -4.68 5.76 9.50
CA VAL A 106 -3.37 5.24 9.94
C VAL A 106 -3.54 4.48 11.24
N THR A 107 -2.66 3.53 11.50
CA THR A 107 -2.63 2.81 12.78
C THR A 107 -1.73 3.51 13.79
N PHE A 108 -1.94 3.24 15.08
CA PHE A 108 -1.15 3.82 16.15
C PHE A 108 -0.16 2.79 16.74
N ARG A 109 1.02 3.26 17.13
CA ARG A 109 2.02 2.51 17.90
C ARG A 109 1.75 2.71 19.39
N ASN A 110 2.09 1.71 20.19
CA ASN A 110 2.16 1.84 21.64
C ASN A 110 3.44 2.57 22.08
N ASN A 111 3.67 3.77 21.54
CA ASN A 111 4.80 4.65 21.87
C ASN A 111 4.35 6.11 21.78
N LYS A 112 4.37 6.81 22.92
CA LYS A 112 3.95 8.23 22.99
C LYS A 112 4.81 9.19 22.17
N GLY A 113 6.10 8.89 21.99
CA GLY A 113 7.01 9.78 21.25
C GLY A 113 6.85 9.69 19.72
N GLN A 114 6.36 8.56 19.23
CA GLN A 114 6.11 8.31 17.81
C GLN A 114 4.83 7.47 17.67
N PRO A 115 3.66 8.09 17.86
CA PRO A 115 2.40 7.36 18.00
C PRO A 115 1.88 6.83 16.66
N LEU A 116 2.37 7.31 15.52
CA LEU A 116 1.88 6.86 14.21
C LEU A 116 2.65 5.65 13.71
N ASN A 117 1.93 4.72 13.09
CA ASN A 117 2.49 3.56 12.42
C ASN A 117 2.19 3.61 10.92
N SER A 118 3.25 3.58 10.10
CA SER A 118 3.15 3.46 8.65
C SER A 118 3.05 2.02 8.16
N GLY A 119 3.01 1.02 9.06
CA GLY A 119 2.84 -0.39 8.66
C GLY A 119 1.45 -0.73 8.12
N PHE A 120 0.46 0.13 8.35
CA PHE A 120 -0.85 0.05 7.71
C PHE A 120 -1.41 1.45 7.50
N VAL A 121 -1.75 1.77 6.25
CA VAL A 121 -2.34 3.04 5.84
C VAL A 121 -3.45 2.76 4.84
N ALA A 122 -4.65 3.28 5.09
CA ALA A 122 -5.75 3.24 4.13
C ALA A 122 -6.01 4.64 3.58
N VAL A 123 -6.08 4.76 2.26
CA VAL A 123 -6.27 6.03 1.54
C VAL A 123 -7.51 5.92 0.68
N ARG A 124 -8.42 6.88 0.85
CA ARG A 124 -9.63 6.93 0.03
C ARG A 124 -9.27 7.33 -1.41
N GLY A 125 -9.78 6.59 -2.38
CA GLY A 125 -9.56 6.78 -3.82
C GLY A 125 -10.19 8.02 -4.44
N THR A 126 -10.16 9.14 -3.74
CA THR A 126 -10.64 10.45 -4.21
C THR A 126 -9.45 11.37 -4.41
N ARG A 127 -9.55 12.37 -5.30
CA ARG A 127 -8.50 13.41 -5.46
C ARG A 127 -8.02 13.95 -4.12
N ASP A 128 -8.95 14.39 -3.27
CA ASP A 128 -8.64 14.90 -1.92
C ASP A 128 -8.09 13.85 -0.96
N GLY A 129 -8.37 12.57 -1.20
CA GLY A 129 -7.84 11.48 -0.36
C GLY A 129 -6.36 11.23 -0.65
N ILE A 130 -6.01 11.27 -1.93
CA ILE A 130 -4.66 11.02 -2.44
C ILE A 130 -3.74 12.22 -2.19
N THR A 131 -4.26 13.46 -2.14
CA THR A 131 -3.46 14.70 -1.98
C THR A 131 -3.27 15.17 -0.53
N LYS A 132 -3.80 14.44 0.48
CA LYS A 132 -3.68 14.79 1.91
C LYS A 132 -2.37 14.33 2.52
#